data_AF-A0A449B557-F1
#
_entry.id   AF-A0A449B557-F1
#
_cell.length_a   1.000
_cell.length_b   1.000
_cell.length_c   1.000
_cell.angle_alpha   90.00
_cell.angle_beta   90.00
_cell.angle_gamma   90.00
#
_symmetry.space_group_name_H-M   'P 1'
#
loop_
_entity.id
_entity.type
_entity.pdbx_description
1 polymer ?
#
loop_
_entity_poly.entity_id
_entity_poly.type
_entity_poly.pdbx_seq_one_letter_code
_entity_poly.pdbx_strand_id
1 'polypeptide(L)'
;MKLEPEYLEIKKSKFYSFIFEIKNKEEVSKIKDELSKEYKKARHICHAYSVTNNNINFTGFSDDGEPSGTAGRPIKELIKMRNIDNVAIFVVRFFGGIKLGGGGLIRAYVKSANLAIEKFIIKK
;
A
#
# COMPACT_ATOMS: atom_id res chain seq x y z
N MET A 1 -3.98 -5.49 16.49
CA MET A 1 -4.41 -4.28 15.76
C MET A 1 -5.63 -4.63 14.94
N LYS A 2 -6.73 -3.85 14.95
CA LYS A 2 -7.90 -4.18 14.12
C LYS A 2 -7.60 -3.70 12.70
N LEU A 3 -7.37 -4.65 11.80
CA LEU A 3 -7.01 -4.39 10.40
C LEU A 3 -8.30 -4.14 9.60
N GLU A 4 -8.74 -2.89 9.51
CA GLU A 4 -9.88 -2.53 8.66
C GLU A 4 -9.37 -1.94 7.34
N PRO A 5 -9.38 -2.71 6.23
CA PRO A 5 -8.96 -2.20 4.94
C PRO A 5 -10.04 -1.34 4.27
N GLU A 6 -9.58 -0.44 3.42
CA GLU A 6 -10.41 0.05 2.33
C GLU A 6 -10.40 -0.94 1.16
N TYR A 7 -11.55 -1.09 0.49
CA TYR A 7 -11.76 -2.07 -0.57
C TYR A 7 -11.96 -1.41 -1.93
N LEU A 8 -11.32 -1.96 -2.96
CA LEU A 8 -11.52 -1.59 -4.34
C LEU A 8 -11.53 -2.84 -5.23
N GLU A 9 -12.48 -2.93 -6.15
CA GLU A 9 -12.51 -3.97 -7.18
C GLU A 9 -12.40 -3.37 -8.58
N ILE A 10 -11.49 -3.92 -9.40
CA ILE A 10 -11.29 -3.52 -10.80
C ILE A 10 -11.10 -4.78 -11.64
N LYS A 11 -11.99 -5.00 -12.63
CA LYS A 11 -11.97 -6.20 -13.50
C LYS A 11 -11.80 -7.50 -12.70
N LYS A 12 -12.63 -7.69 -11.66
CA LYS A 12 -12.61 -8.82 -10.70
C LYS A 12 -11.36 -8.92 -9.82
N SER A 13 -10.34 -8.09 -10.05
CA SER A 13 -9.18 -8.00 -9.16
C SER A 13 -9.55 -7.19 -7.93
N LYS A 14 -9.28 -7.75 -6.75
CA LYS A 14 -9.61 -7.14 -5.47
C LYS A 14 -8.36 -6.54 -4.84
N PHE A 15 -8.49 -5.31 -4.36
CA PHE A 15 -7.43 -4.56 -3.71
C PHE A 15 -7.92 -4.17 -2.32
N TYR A 16 -7.16 -4.55 -1.30
CA TYR A 16 -7.41 -4.20 0.10
C TYR A 16 -6.26 -3.32 0.55
N SER A 17 -6.54 -2.04 0.79
CA SER A 17 -5.52 -1.07 1.17
C SER A 17 -5.60 -0.72 2.65
N PHE A 18 -4.44 -0.66 3.27
CA PHE A 18 -4.24 -0.30 4.67
C PHE A 18 -3.27 0.86 4.76
N ILE A 19 -3.43 1.67 5.79
CA ILE A 19 -2.48 2.71 6.17
C ILE A 19 -2.24 2.61 7.67
N PHE A 20 -0.98 2.64 8.07
CA PHE A 20 -0.55 2.55 9.46
C PHE A 20 0.39 3.70 9.77
N GLU A 21 0.22 4.31 10.93
CA GLU A 21 1.26 5.17 11.49
C GLU A 21 2.44 4.29 11.90
N ILE A 22 3.65 4.74 11.58
CA ILE A 22 4.91 4.03 11.90
C ILE A 22 5.91 5.02 12.48
N LYS A 23 6.78 4.56 13.38
CA LYS A 23 7.85 5.38 13.97
C LYS A 23 9.21 5.15 13.31
N ASN A 24 9.36 4.01 12.63
CA ASN A 24 10.59 3.64 11.94
C ASN A 24 10.31 2.63 10.83
N LYS A 25 11.33 2.38 9.99
CA LYS A 25 11.21 1.47 8.85
C LYS A 25 11.09 0.00 9.27
N GLU A 26 11.58 -0.36 10.46
CA GLU A 26 11.56 -1.74 10.99
C GLU A 26 10.14 -2.22 11.29
N GLU A 27 9.19 -1.31 11.51
CA GLU A 27 7.76 -1.65 11.65
C GLU A 27 7.14 -2.17 10.34
N VAL A 28 7.67 -1.75 9.18
CA VAL A 28 7.14 -2.13 7.86
C VAL A 28 7.21 -3.64 7.65
N SER A 29 8.31 -4.29 8.04
CA SER A 29 8.45 -5.75 7.91
C SER A 29 7.49 -6.50 8.83
N LYS A 30 7.34 -6.04 10.09
CA LYS A 30 6.41 -6.63 11.05
C LYS A 30 4.96 -6.58 10.54
N ILE A 31 4.55 -5.41 10.03
CA ILE A 31 3.20 -5.23 9.46
C ILE A 31 3.02 -6.12 8.22
N LYS A 32 4.04 -6.22 7.35
CA LYS A 32 3.99 -7.10 6.18
C LYS A 32 3.78 -8.57 6.60
N ASP A 33 4.47 -9.02 7.64
CA ASP A 33 4.35 -10.39 8.14
C ASP A 33 2.97 -10.67 8.72
N GLU A 34 2.39 -9.71 9.46
CA GLU A 34 1.01 -9.79 9.94
C GLU A 34 0.00 -9.88 8.79
N LEU A 35 0.12 -9.00 7.80
CA LEU A 35 -0.75 -9.02 6.61
C LEU A 35 -0.59 -10.32 5.81
N SER A 36 0.62 -10.87 5.71
CA SER A 36 0.87 -12.14 5.04
C SER A 36 0.21 -13.32 5.77
N LYS A 37 0.19 -13.30 7.11
CA LYS A 37 -0.49 -14.31 7.93
C LYS A 37 -2.00 -14.23 7.82
N GLU A 38 -2.56 -13.02 7.74
CA GLU A 38 -3.99 -12.79 7.58
C GLU A 38 -4.47 -13.11 6.16
N TYR A 39 -3.74 -12.63 5.15
CA TYR A 39 -4.08 -12.75 3.74
C TYR A 39 -3.24 -13.82 3.02
N LYS A 40 -3.20 -15.05 3.55
CA LYS A 40 -2.36 -16.16 3.04
C LYS A 40 -2.56 -16.49 1.55
N LYS A 41 -3.72 -16.15 0.99
CA LYS A 41 -4.08 -16.39 -0.42
C LYS A 41 -3.80 -15.19 -1.34
N ALA A 42 -3.31 -14.08 -0.78
CA ALA A 42 -2.99 -12.91 -1.58
C ALA A 42 -1.82 -13.20 -2.50
N ARG A 43 -1.87 -12.64 -3.71
CA ARG A 43 -0.80 -12.83 -4.69
C ARG A 43 0.36 -11.87 -4.46
N HIS A 44 0.02 -10.64 -4.06
CA HIS A 44 0.95 -9.54 -3.87
C HIS A 44 0.49 -8.68 -2.69
N ILE A 45 1.42 -8.28 -1.83
CA ILE A 45 1.30 -7.32 -0.73
C ILE A 45 2.30 -6.20 -0.99
N CYS A 46 1.95 -5.37 -1.96
CA CYS A 46 2.76 -4.21 -2.37
C CYS A 46 2.64 -3.13 -1.30
N HIS A 47 3.71 -2.36 -1.08
CA HIS A 47 3.68 -1.33 -0.05
C HIS A 47 4.64 -0.20 -0.35
N ALA A 48 4.42 0.93 0.33
CA ALA A 48 5.36 2.03 0.42
C ALA A 48 5.25 2.73 1.76
N TYR A 49 6.30 3.43 2.15
CA TYR A 49 6.33 4.18 3.40
C TYR A 49 7.13 5.48 3.27
N SER A 50 6.80 6.43 4.14
CA SER A 50 7.61 7.60 4.47
C SER A 50 7.62 7.73 5.99
N VAL A 51 8.81 7.89 6.57
CA VAL A 51 8.96 8.09 8.01
C VAL A 51 10.12 9.04 8.27
N THR A 52 9.89 10.08 9.06
CA THR A 52 10.93 11.00 9.49
C THR A 52 11.31 10.69 10.92
N ASN A 53 12.58 10.36 11.13
CA ASN A 53 13.16 10.11 12.44
C ASN A 53 14.49 10.87 12.54
N ASN A 54 14.71 11.59 13.64
CA ASN A 54 15.88 12.44 13.86
C ASN A 54 16.17 13.40 12.68
N ASN A 55 15.13 14.06 12.17
CA ASN A 55 15.19 14.98 11.01
C ASN A 55 15.67 14.34 9.69
N ILE A 56 15.75 13.00 9.61
CA ILE A 56 16.07 12.26 8.40
C ILE A 56 14.81 11.56 7.92
N ASN A 57 14.43 11.82 6.68
CA ASN A 57 13.29 11.16 6.04
C ASN A 57 13.75 9.87 5.34
N PHE A 58 13.17 8.76 5.76
CA PHE A 58 13.36 7.45 5.16
C PHE A 58 12.13 7.09 4.34
N THR A 59 12.33 6.77 3.06
CA THR A 59 11.26 6.29 2.19
C THR A 59 11.64 4.99 1.51
N GLY A 60 10.65 4.13 1.28
CA GLY A 60 10.85 2.86 0.59
C GLY A 60 9.56 2.35 -0.02
N PHE A 61 9.69 1.36 -0.92
CA PHE A 61 8.55 0.69 -1.52
C PHE A 61 8.91 -0.73 -1.95
N SER A 62 7.89 -1.54 -2.20
CA SER A 62 8.00 -2.87 -2.78
C SER A 62 6.81 -3.14 -3.71
N ASP A 63 7.12 -3.59 -4.93
CA ASP A 63 6.11 -4.09 -5.87
C ASP A 63 5.68 -5.54 -5.58
N ASP A 64 6.37 -6.23 -4.66
CA ASP A 64 6.03 -7.59 -4.19
C ASP A 64 5.70 -8.61 -5.30
N GLY A 65 6.45 -8.58 -6.41
CA GLY A 65 6.25 -9.50 -7.54
C GLY A 65 5.27 -9.02 -8.60
N GLU A 66 4.63 -7.86 -8.43
CA GLU A 66 4.02 -7.13 -9.55
C GLU A 66 5.10 -6.67 -10.55
N PRO A 67 4.73 -6.37 -11.81
CA PRO A 67 5.66 -5.77 -12.76
C PRO A 67 6.33 -4.53 -12.17
N SER A 68 7.64 -4.41 -12.37
CA SER A 68 8.47 -3.38 -11.74
C SER A 68 7.90 -1.97 -11.94
N GLY A 69 7.79 -1.23 -10.85
CA GLY A 69 7.31 0.14 -10.83
C GLY A 69 5.80 0.31 -11.04
N THR A 70 5.01 -0.76 -11.01
CA THR A 70 3.56 -0.67 -11.25
C THR A 70 2.70 -0.65 -9.98
N ALA A 71 3.28 -0.88 -8.80
CA ALA A 71 2.53 -0.96 -7.55
C ALA A 71 3.14 -0.11 -6.42
N GLY A 72 4.22 -0.57 -5.80
CA GLY A 72 4.86 0.11 -4.67
C GLY A 72 5.36 1.50 -5.03
N ARG A 73 5.97 1.67 -6.20
CA ARG A 73 6.46 2.99 -6.64
C ARG A 73 5.32 4.02 -6.77
N PRO A 74 4.21 3.73 -7.47
CA PRO A 74 3.05 4.62 -7.49
C PRO A 74 2.47 4.95 -6.09
N ILE A 75 2.44 3.99 -5.16
CA ILE A 75 1.98 4.25 -3.78
C ILE A 75 2.93 5.25 -3.09
N LYS A 76 4.26 5.09 -3.26
CA LYS A 76 5.25 6.02 -2.71
C LYS A 76 5.09 7.44 -3.26
N GLU A 77 4.92 7.58 -4.57
CA GLU A 77 4.72 8.89 -5.20
C GLU A 77 3.42 9.55 -4.70
N LEU A 78 2.37 8.75 -4.45
CA LEU A 78 1.14 9.25 -3.87
C LEU A 78 1.34 9.76 -2.43
N ILE A 79 2.06 9.04 -1.57
CA ILE A 79 2.42 9.48 -0.20
C ILE A 79 3.11 10.85 -0.27
N LYS A 80 4.11 10.98 -1.16
CA LYS A 80 4.84 12.22 -1.38
C LYS A 80 3.92 13.35 -1.87
N MET A 81 3.08 13.10 -2.87
CA MET A 81 2.16 14.09 -3.43
C MET A 81 1.12 14.57 -2.40
N ARG A 82 0.70 13.67 -1.50
CA ARG A 82 -0.24 13.99 -0.41
C ARG A 82 0.44 14.66 0.79
N ASN A 83 1.76 14.79 0.77
CA ASN A 83 2.56 15.38 1.85
C ASN A 83 2.25 14.76 3.23
N ILE A 84 2.07 13.44 3.26
CA ILE A 84 1.88 12.68 4.50
C ILE A 84 3.16 11.94 4.86
N ASP A 85 3.42 11.84 6.16
CA ASP A 85 4.65 11.26 6.69
C ASP A 85 4.39 10.45 7.96
N ASN A 86 5.37 9.66 8.38
CA ASN A 86 5.26 8.68 9.47
C ASN A 86 4.16 7.65 9.22
N VAL A 87 4.04 7.20 7.96
CA VAL A 87 3.03 6.23 7.53
C VAL A 87 3.62 5.15 6.62
N ALA A 88 3.02 3.96 6.70
CA ALA A 88 3.18 2.89 5.74
C ALA A 88 1.83 2.51 5.13
N ILE A 89 1.77 2.43 3.81
CA ILE A 89 0.58 1.98 3.06
C ILE A 89 0.87 0.61 2.46
N PHE A 90 -0.03 -0.32 2.69
CA PHE A 90 0.01 -1.68 2.12
C PHE A 90 -1.22 -1.88 1.24
N VAL A 91 -1.04 -2.52 0.08
CA VAL A 91 -2.14 -2.91 -0.80
C VAL A 91 -2.02 -4.40 -1.10
N VAL A 92 -2.93 -5.16 -0.49
CA VAL A 92 -3.07 -6.60 -0.71
C VAL A 92 -3.92 -6.82 -1.96
N ARG A 93 -3.39 -7.55 -2.94
CA ARG A 93 -4.08 -7.81 -4.20
C ARG A 93 -4.41 -9.29 -4.38
N PHE A 94 -5.66 -9.54 -4.78
CA PHE A 94 -6.11 -10.82 -5.33
C PHE A 94 -6.36 -10.67 -6.83
N PHE A 95 -5.78 -11.57 -7.63
CA PHE A 95 -5.93 -11.55 -9.08
C PHE A 95 -7.33 -12.02 -9.50
N GLY A 96 -8.00 -11.25 -10.35
CA GLY A 96 -9.37 -11.51 -10.79
C GLY A 96 -9.53 -12.35 -12.05
N GLY A 97 -8.45 -12.92 -12.59
CA GLY A 97 -8.46 -13.64 -13.87
C GLY A 97 -8.28 -12.76 -15.11
N ILE A 98 -8.43 -11.43 -14.98
CA ILE A 98 -8.30 -10.48 -16.10
C ILE A 98 -7.06 -9.59 -15.90
N LYS A 99 -6.14 -9.60 -16.87
CA LYS A 99 -4.94 -8.74 -16.84
C LYS A 99 -5.33 -7.27 -16.96
N LEU A 100 -4.74 -6.42 -16.11
CA LEU A 100 -4.95 -4.97 -16.13
C LEU A 100 -3.97 -4.23 -17.07
N GLY A 101 -2.83 -4.85 -17.39
CA GLY A 101 -1.70 -4.19 -18.05
C GLY A 101 -0.98 -3.20 -17.11
N GLY A 102 0.25 -2.77 -17.46
CA GLY A 102 1.07 -1.93 -16.58
C GLY A 102 0.40 -0.62 -16.17
N GLY A 103 -0.16 0.13 -17.14
CA GLY A 103 -0.89 1.36 -16.85
C GLY A 103 -2.18 1.14 -16.04
N GLY A 104 -2.84 -0.01 -16.21
CA GLY A 104 -4.00 -0.37 -15.42
C GLY A 104 -3.65 -0.71 -13.96
N LEU A 105 -2.53 -1.37 -13.74
CA LEU A 105 -2.00 -1.65 -12.39
C LEU A 105 -1.65 -0.36 -11.66
N ILE A 106 -0.89 0.53 -12.31
CA ILE A 106 -0.51 1.83 -11.74
C ILE A 106 -1.75 2.58 -11.24
N ARG A 107 -2.77 2.72 -12.09
CA ARG A 107 -4.01 3.40 -11.72
C ARG A 107 -4.78 2.69 -10.60
N ALA A 108 -4.80 1.36 -10.61
CA ALA A 108 -5.48 0.58 -9.58
C ALA A 108 -4.82 0.73 -8.20
N TYR A 109 -3.49 0.63 -8.13
CA TYR A 109 -2.73 0.80 -6.89
C TYR A 109 -2.82 2.22 -6.33
N VAL A 110 -2.71 3.24 -7.19
CA VAL A 110 -2.90 4.64 -6.78
C VAL A 110 -4.32 4.86 -6.24
N LYS A 111 -5.35 4.40 -6.96
CA LYS A 111 -6.74 4.56 -6.52
C LYS A 111 -7.00 3.85 -5.20
N SER A 112 -6.49 2.62 -5.04
CA SER A 112 -6.64 1.86 -3.79
C SER A 112 -5.97 2.57 -2.62
N ALA A 113 -4.68 2.91 -2.75
CA ALA A 113 -3.93 3.61 -1.70
C ALA A 113 -4.58 4.96 -1.33
N ASN A 114 -5.13 5.67 -2.31
CA ASN A 114 -5.81 6.93 -2.06
C ASN A 114 -7.05 6.78 -1.17
N LEU A 115 -7.81 5.69 -1.29
CA LEU A 115 -8.95 5.43 -0.39
C LEU A 115 -8.50 5.33 1.07
N ALA A 116 -7.40 4.62 1.33
CA ALA A 116 -6.83 4.51 2.67
C ALA A 116 -6.37 5.88 3.20
N ILE A 117 -5.71 6.69 2.36
CA ILE A 117 -5.27 8.04 2.74
C ILE A 117 -6.45 8.95 3.09
N GLU A 118 -7.48 9.01 2.26
CA GLU A 118 -8.65 9.86 2.50
C GLU A 118 -9.30 9.54 3.85
N LYS A 119 -9.48 8.25 4.15
CA LYS A 119 -10.07 7.84 5.41
C LYS A 119 -9.16 8.10 6.62
N PHE A 120 -7.84 7.98 6.44
CA PHE A 120 -6.87 8.31 7.48
C PHE A 120 -6.89 9.79 7.82
N ILE A 121 -6.98 10.67 6.81
CA ILE A 121 -7.05 12.12 7.01
C ILE A 121 -8.36 12.51 7.71
N ILE A 122 -9.50 11.93 7.33
CA ILE A 122 -10.81 12.24 7.95
C ILE A 122 -10.87 11.83 9.43
N LYS A 123 -10.17 10.76 9.82
CA LYS A 123 -10.19 10.24 11.20
C LYS A 123 -9.20 10.94 12.13
N LYS A 124 -8.33 11.80 11.60
CA LYS A 124 -7.28 12.50 12.36
C LYS A 124 -7.75 13.89 12.76
#